data_AF-A0A352BQL9-F1
#
_entry.id   AF-A0A352BQL9-F1
#
_cell.length_a   1.000
_cell.length_b   1.000
_cell.length_c   1.000
_cell.angle_alpha   90.00
_cell.angle_beta   90.00
_cell.angle_gamma   90.00
#
_symmetry.space_group_name_H-M   'P 1'
#
loop_
_entity.id
_entity.type
_entity.pdbx_description
1 polymer ?
#
loop_
_entity_poly.entity_id
_entity_poly.type
_entity_poly.pdbx_seq_one_letter_code
_entity_poly.pdbx_strand_id
1 'polypeptide(L)'
;MKRIIFTCLLAFSMTAMAQWTTDTEVNTLVSSLSSDDMKAVGASDGSTYIVFWHSVGAPENYELRLQVLNAAGEQMLGDQGVLVSDDLPMSTFTVLWNVVVDQQDNLYIGVTGTGGGEPAFVYKMDLQGNRLWGSSGLSIGSGYAIKILPLAQGNVLVSWYPSSGVSLIQQFDASGQAVWGADQPVSLGSSNTVVSNMFELDNGEFILIFHKVLTGINSFLHAQRFDASGAPVWSNPIQISDNATAWNRDYQGIMIADKVYMGYYASSGTRFDTFLQCVNPDGTMPWGVNGSSFDTTQSFYEMECYMAYKEGSDVVWMSSTYTNTSQSTKGTYLQKFDVATGDRLFGNDAFELYPVGSESVPVGGMNLAEQGPILLIQEGVNNGASPTALRATYLDESGQAVWPEGLKDVATFQANKGRIHHTQMVNNQSVAVFVEQKSGPAKAYAQNIVDGEVVLSQNELDAAVDLTFLNPFSRQINTTGTGVDILSVQVFDAQGRQIFNSTQLSELLQNDVSHWASGLYYIKVTGGDLSQKTYRLIKE
;
A
#
# COMPACT_ATOMS: atom_id res chain seq x y z
N MET A 1 -23.27 6.68 -64.66
CA MET A 1 -22.84 5.62 -63.73
C MET A 1 -21.35 5.41 -63.93
N LYS A 2 -20.41 5.42 -63.00
CA LYS A 2 -20.31 5.75 -61.57
C LYS A 2 -18.87 6.29 -61.42
N ARG A 3 -18.67 7.43 -60.77
CA ARG A 3 -17.33 7.91 -60.37
C ARG A 3 -16.89 7.09 -59.16
N ILE A 4 -15.78 6.38 -59.26
CA ILE A 4 -15.16 5.67 -58.13
C ILE A 4 -14.27 6.70 -57.43
N ILE A 5 -14.70 7.15 -56.26
CA ILE A 5 -13.90 7.95 -55.34
C ILE A 5 -13.05 6.97 -54.54
N PHE A 6 -11.73 7.11 -54.64
CA PHE A 6 -10.77 6.36 -53.85
C PHE A 6 -10.61 7.09 -52.51
N THR A 7 -11.25 6.57 -51.46
CA THR A 7 -11.07 7.07 -50.09
C THR A 7 -9.82 6.42 -49.51
N CYS A 8 -8.71 7.16 -49.43
CA CYS A 8 -7.58 6.78 -48.58
C CYS A 8 -8.00 6.88 -47.12
N LEU A 9 -8.30 5.73 -46.48
CA LEU A 9 -8.34 5.65 -45.02
C LEU A 9 -6.91 5.85 -44.50
N LEU A 10 -6.63 7.03 -43.95
CA LEU A 10 -5.53 7.21 -43.01
C LEU A 10 -5.88 6.42 -41.75
N ALA A 11 -5.26 5.26 -41.58
CA ALA A 11 -5.17 4.61 -40.29
C ALA A 11 -4.24 5.47 -39.41
N PHE A 12 -4.83 6.37 -38.63
CA PHE A 12 -4.15 6.92 -37.46
C PHE A 12 -3.91 5.76 -36.50
N SER A 13 -2.68 5.28 -36.42
CA SER A 13 -2.22 4.48 -35.29
C SER A 13 -2.30 5.36 -34.06
N MET A 14 -3.41 5.29 -33.33
CA MET A 14 -3.43 5.75 -31.96
C MET A 14 -2.41 4.91 -31.20
N THR A 15 -1.27 5.49 -30.85
CA THR A 15 -0.38 4.90 -29.85
C THR A 15 -1.14 4.97 -28.53
N ALA A 16 -1.84 3.88 -28.20
CA ALA A 16 -2.19 3.60 -26.81
C ALA A 16 -0.86 3.47 -26.06
N MET A 17 -0.45 4.52 -25.38
CA MET A 17 0.69 4.51 -24.47
C MET A 17 0.13 4.63 -23.06
N ALA A 18 -0.02 3.49 -22.40
CA ALA A 18 0.34 3.31 -20.99
C ALA A 18 0.06 1.85 -20.56
N GLN A 19 0.82 0.91 -21.14
CA GLN A 19 1.18 -0.29 -20.37
C GLN A 19 2.28 0.14 -19.39
N TRP A 20 2.34 -0.45 -18.20
CA TRP A 20 3.48 -0.27 -17.28
C TRP A 20 4.79 -0.30 -18.07
N THR A 21 5.53 0.81 -18.06
CA THR A 21 6.82 0.84 -18.76
C THR A 21 7.78 -0.13 -18.09
N THR A 22 8.56 -0.86 -18.87
CA THR A 22 9.65 -1.70 -18.35
C THR A 22 10.93 -0.89 -18.13
N ASP A 23 10.98 0.35 -18.63
CA ASP A 23 12.13 1.25 -18.48
C ASP A 23 12.05 2.00 -17.14
N THR A 24 12.88 1.56 -16.19
CA THR A 24 12.96 2.11 -14.83
C THR A 24 13.67 3.48 -14.76
N GLU A 25 14.29 3.95 -15.85
CA GLU A 25 14.76 5.34 -15.94
C GLU A 25 13.65 6.29 -16.39
N VAL A 26 12.61 5.78 -17.05
CA VAL A 26 11.47 6.58 -17.52
C VAL A 26 10.31 6.55 -16.54
N ASN A 27 9.91 5.36 -16.07
CA ASN A 27 8.75 5.11 -15.22
C ASN A 27 7.40 5.60 -15.80
N THR A 28 6.30 5.08 -15.26
CA THR A 28 4.95 5.45 -15.72
C THR A 28 4.58 6.80 -15.14
N LEU A 29 4.23 7.77 -15.97
CA LEU A 29 3.85 9.11 -15.51
C LEU A 29 2.47 9.07 -14.85
N VAL A 30 2.35 9.59 -13.62
CA VAL A 30 1.06 9.70 -12.94
C VAL A 30 0.30 10.94 -13.38
N SER A 31 0.96 12.10 -13.46
CA SER A 31 0.32 13.34 -13.88
C SER A 31 1.31 14.26 -14.60
N SER A 32 0.80 15.07 -15.54
CA SER A 32 1.59 16.11 -16.19
C SER A 32 1.88 17.30 -15.27
N LEU A 33 1.13 17.45 -14.16
CA LEU A 33 1.33 18.46 -13.12
C LEU A 33 2.44 18.11 -12.14
N SER A 34 2.91 19.11 -11.39
CA SER A 34 3.88 18.91 -10.31
C SER A 34 3.23 18.31 -9.05
N SER A 35 4.04 17.71 -8.19
CA SER A 35 3.64 17.22 -6.89
C SER A 35 4.70 17.56 -5.84
N ASP A 36 4.33 18.38 -4.85
CA ASP A 36 5.19 18.71 -3.70
C ASP A 36 5.01 17.71 -2.54
N ASP A 37 3.81 17.16 -2.45
CA ASP A 37 3.43 16.14 -1.48
C ASP A 37 2.37 15.21 -2.09
N MET A 38 2.34 13.95 -1.66
CA MET A 38 1.54 12.89 -2.28
C MET A 38 1.32 11.71 -1.33
N LYS A 39 0.15 11.09 -1.47
CA LYS A 39 -0.17 9.76 -0.93
C LYS A 39 -0.81 8.88 -2.00
N ALA A 40 -0.49 7.58 -1.98
CA ALA A 40 -1.07 6.60 -2.88
C ALA A 40 -1.61 5.39 -2.11
N VAL A 41 -2.68 4.80 -2.63
CA VAL A 41 -3.35 3.63 -2.04
C VAL A 41 -4.01 2.81 -3.15
N GLY A 42 -3.92 1.48 -3.06
CA GLY A 42 -4.52 0.57 -4.02
C GLY A 42 -6.02 0.38 -3.77
N ALA A 43 -6.76 0.07 -4.84
CA ALA A 43 -8.13 -0.42 -4.84
C ALA A 43 -8.16 -1.93 -5.04
N SER A 44 -9.30 -2.55 -4.77
CA SER A 44 -9.49 -4.01 -4.82
C SER A 44 -9.39 -4.60 -6.24
N ASP A 45 -9.55 -3.78 -7.28
CA ASP A 45 -9.41 -4.17 -8.69
C ASP A 45 -7.97 -4.09 -9.22
N GLY A 46 -7.03 -3.63 -8.39
CA GLY A 46 -5.62 -3.37 -8.76
C GLY A 46 -5.36 -1.94 -9.23
N SER A 47 -6.40 -1.11 -9.39
CA SER A 47 -6.21 0.32 -9.65
C SER A 47 -5.51 0.99 -8.47
N THR A 48 -4.80 2.08 -8.74
CA THR A 48 -4.08 2.85 -7.73
C THR A 48 -4.61 4.28 -7.72
N TYR A 49 -5.11 4.73 -6.57
CA TYR A 49 -5.39 6.14 -6.31
C TYR A 49 -4.09 6.87 -5.97
N ILE A 50 -3.89 8.03 -6.57
CA ILE A 50 -2.78 8.94 -6.26
C ILE A 50 -3.32 10.33 -6.01
N VAL A 51 -3.29 10.77 -4.75
CA VAL A 51 -3.66 12.12 -4.33
C VAL A 51 -2.38 12.95 -4.19
N PHE A 52 -2.37 14.15 -4.75
CA PHE A 52 -1.18 14.99 -4.74
C PHE A 52 -1.51 16.48 -4.63
N TRP A 53 -0.58 17.22 -4.03
CA TRP A 53 -0.61 18.67 -3.90
C TRP A 53 0.19 19.32 -5.03
N HIS A 54 -0.52 20.01 -5.91
CA HIS A 54 0.08 20.78 -7.01
C HIS A 54 0.27 22.23 -6.57
N SER A 55 1.51 22.72 -6.58
CA SER A 55 1.78 24.12 -6.25
C SER A 55 1.34 25.06 -7.37
N VAL A 56 0.57 26.08 -7.01
CA VAL A 56 0.07 27.13 -7.90
C VAL A 56 0.42 28.51 -7.35
N GLY A 57 0.15 29.57 -8.13
CA GLY A 57 0.39 30.94 -7.69
C GLY A 57 -0.48 31.33 -6.49
N ALA A 58 -0.07 32.38 -5.77
CA ALA A 58 -0.94 33.04 -4.79
C ALA A 58 -2.14 33.70 -5.50
N PRO A 59 -3.32 33.77 -4.87
CA PRO A 59 -3.58 33.45 -3.45
C PRO A 59 -3.82 31.96 -3.12
N GLU A 60 -4.01 31.10 -4.11
CA GLU A 60 -4.40 29.69 -3.88
C GLU A 60 -3.26 28.87 -3.26
N ASN A 61 -2.01 29.09 -3.70
CA ASN A 61 -0.77 28.39 -3.31
C ASN A 61 -0.73 26.88 -3.62
N TYR A 62 -1.83 26.15 -3.43
CA TYR A 62 -1.94 24.73 -3.72
C TYR A 62 -3.33 24.34 -4.24
N GLU A 63 -3.35 23.38 -5.16
CA GLU A 63 -4.52 22.60 -5.52
C GLU A 63 -4.34 21.16 -5.05
N LEU A 64 -5.38 20.59 -4.45
CA LEU A 64 -5.49 19.17 -4.17
C LEU A 64 -6.04 18.46 -5.39
N ARG A 65 -5.28 17.51 -5.94
CA ARG A 65 -5.58 16.79 -7.18
C ARG A 65 -5.63 15.28 -6.94
N LEU A 66 -6.39 14.59 -7.78
CA LEU A 66 -6.51 13.13 -7.77
C LEU A 66 -6.26 12.56 -9.17
N GLN A 67 -5.41 11.53 -9.24
CA GLN A 67 -5.28 10.64 -10.40
C GLN A 67 -5.64 9.21 -9.99
N VAL A 68 -6.11 8.42 -10.95
CA VAL A 68 -6.19 6.97 -10.82
C VAL A 68 -5.41 6.34 -11.97
N LEU A 69 -4.52 5.41 -11.66
CA LEU A 69 -3.97 4.48 -12.64
C LEU A 69 -4.77 3.18 -12.57
N ASN A 70 -5.26 2.67 -13.70
CA ASN A 70 -5.87 1.35 -13.71
C ASN A 70 -4.81 0.25 -13.52
N ALA A 71 -5.24 -1.01 -13.41
CA ALA A 71 -4.33 -2.15 -13.26
C ALA A 71 -3.30 -2.31 -14.42
N ALA A 72 -3.52 -1.69 -15.58
CA ALA A 72 -2.55 -1.71 -16.69
C ALA A 72 -1.53 -0.55 -16.64
N GLY A 73 -1.70 0.39 -15.71
CA GLY A 73 -0.88 1.60 -15.60
C GLY A 73 -1.42 2.80 -16.38
N GLU A 74 -2.65 2.73 -16.91
CA GLU A 74 -3.24 3.80 -17.71
C GLU A 74 -3.92 4.86 -16.81
N GLN A 75 -3.68 6.14 -17.10
CA GLN A 75 -4.35 7.26 -16.43
C GLN A 75 -5.86 7.25 -16.74
N MET A 76 -6.70 7.21 -15.71
CA MET A 76 -8.16 7.19 -15.87
C MET A 76 -8.78 8.60 -15.86
N LEU A 77 -8.12 9.58 -15.25
CA LEU A 77 -8.71 10.89 -14.92
C LEU A 77 -8.12 12.03 -15.76
N GLY A 78 -7.68 11.72 -16.98
CA GLY A 78 -6.97 12.67 -17.86
C GLY A 78 -5.51 12.84 -17.47
N ASP A 79 -4.77 13.64 -18.24
CA ASP A 79 -3.31 13.78 -18.08
C ASP A 79 -2.93 14.53 -16.78
N GLN A 80 -3.79 15.41 -16.30
CA GLN A 80 -3.59 16.22 -15.09
C GLN A 80 -4.29 15.64 -13.84
N GLY A 81 -5.12 14.61 -14.00
CA GLY A 81 -6.06 14.18 -12.97
C GLY A 81 -7.21 15.17 -12.76
N VAL A 82 -8.12 14.86 -11.84
CA VAL A 82 -9.26 15.72 -11.47
C VAL A 82 -8.92 16.62 -10.27
N LEU A 83 -9.61 17.75 -10.19
CA LEU A 83 -9.52 18.67 -9.05
C LEU A 83 -10.36 18.18 -7.87
N VAL A 84 -9.72 17.96 -6.72
CA VAL A 84 -10.36 17.64 -5.44
C VAL A 84 -10.63 18.90 -4.63
N SER A 85 -9.75 19.89 -4.63
CA SER A 85 -10.02 21.20 -4.02
C SER A 85 -8.98 22.25 -4.42
N ASP A 86 -9.46 23.42 -4.78
CA ASP A 86 -8.73 24.70 -4.88
C ASP A 86 -9.28 25.77 -3.92
N ASP A 87 -10.44 25.50 -3.31
CA ASP A 87 -11.11 26.39 -2.34
C ASP A 87 -10.52 26.31 -0.92
N LEU A 88 -9.71 25.29 -0.61
CA LEU A 88 -9.11 25.14 0.72
C LEU A 88 -8.04 26.24 0.92
N PRO A 89 -8.11 27.08 1.97
CA PRO A 89 -7.13 28.12 2.17
C PRO A 89 -5.77 27.50 2.52
N MET A 90 -4.81 27.64 1.61
CA MET A 90 -3.47 27.08 1.77
C MET A 90 -2.42 28.18 1.91
N SER A 91 -1.40 27.92 2.73
CA SER A 91 -0.13 28.64 2.72
C SER A 91 0.86 27.90 1.82
N THR A 92 2.15 28.20 1.90
CA THR A 92 3.19 27.60 1.06
C THR A 92 3.73 26.28 1.64
N PHE A 93 2.92 25.54 2.40
CA PHE A 93 3.28 24.24 2.97
C PHE A 93 2.06 23.37 3.25
N THR A 94 2.26 22.05 3.27
CA THR A 94 1.27 21.04 3.68
C THR A 94 1.55 20.57 5.11
N VAL A 95 0.56 19.92 5.72
CA VAL A 95 0.64 19.30 7.05
C VAL A 95 0.19 17.85 6.97
N LEU A 96 0.32 17.09 8.06
CA LEU A 96 -0.12 15.69 8.10
C LEU A 96 -1.57 15.54 7.65
N TRP A 97 -1.77 14.57 6.77
CA TRP A 97 -3.03 14.28 6.10
C TRP A 97 -3.16 12.78 5.84
N ASN A 98 -4.38 12.34 5.55
CA ASN A 98 -4.71 10.92 5.48
C ASN A 98 -5.47 10.58 4.21
N VAL A 99 -5.18 9.40 3.66
CA VAL A 99 -5.97 8.76 2.61
C VAL A 99 -6.25 7.32 3.03
N VAL A 100 -7.44 6.84 2.71
CA VAL A 100 -7.86 5.46 2.98
C VAL A 100 -8.97 5.08 1.99
N VAL A 101 -9.06 3.81 1.65
CA VAL A 101 -10.07 3.27 0.74
C VAL A 101 -11.02 2.37 1.52
N ASP A 102 -12.32 2.46 1.27
CA ASP A 102 -13.32 1.55 1.85
C ASP A 102 -13.47 0.25 1.06
N GLN A 103 -14.28 -0.69 1.55
CA GLN A 103 -14.51 -1.98 0.90
C GLN A 103 -15.24 -1.88 -0.45
N GLN A 104 -15.74 -0.71 -0.82
CA GLN A 104 -16.39 -0.44 -2.11
C GLN A 104 -15.48 0.39 -3.04
N ASP A 105 -14.19 0.45 -2.73
CA ASP A 105 -13.18 1.22 -3.46
C ASP A 105 -13.44 2.73 -3.50
N ASN A 106 -14.22 3.27 -2.55
CA ASN A 106 -14.30 4.72 -2.40
C ASN A 106 -13.09 5.24 -1.63
N LEU A 107 -12.44 6.26 -2.18
CA LEU A 107 -11.32 6.93 -1.56
C LEU A 107 -11.82 8.04 -0.62
N TYR A 108 -11.28 8.05 0.60
CA TYR A 108 -11.42 9.15 1.54
C TYR A 108 -10.12 9.95 1.64
N ILE A 109 -10.22 11.28 1.68
CA ILE A 109 -9.08 12.20 1.73
C ILE A 109 -9.32 13.21 2.86
N GLY A 110 -8.52 13.14 3.93
CA GLY A 110 -8.60 14.06 5.08
C GLY A 110 -7.46 15.06 5.07
N VAL A 111 -7.75 16.36 4.96
CA VAL A 111 -6.77 17.45 4.81
C VAL A 111 -7.10 18.67 5.64
N THR A 112 -6.06 19.46 5.97
CA THR A 112 -6.18 20.71 6.72
C THR A 112 -5.64 21.87 5.89
N GLY A 113 -6.42 22.96 5.79
CA GLY A 113 -5.97 24.21 5.17
C GLY A 113 -4.91 24.91 6.04
N THR A 114 -3.84 25.41 5.41
CA THR A 114 -2.71 26.05 6.10
C THR A 114 -2.69 27.58 5.95
N GLY A 115 -3.64 28.17 5.23
CA GLY A 115 -3.77 29.61 4.98
C GLY A 115 -4.39 30.43 6.12
N GLY A 116 -4.73 29.79 7.23
CA GLY A 116 -5.28 30.41 8.44
C GLY A 116 -6.62 29.81 8.87
N GLY A 117 -6.83 29.70 10.19
CA GLY A 117 -8.04 29.12 10.78
C GLY A 117 -8.09 27.59 10.73
N GLU A 118 -7.09 26.97 10.11
CA GLU A 118 -6.82 25.53 10.10
C GLU A 118 -8.04 24.67 9.73
N PRO A 119 -8.81 25.03 8.68
CA PRO A 119 -10.04 24.31 8.38
C PRO A 119 -9.74 22.86 7.98
N ALA A 120 -10.40 21.93 8.64
CA ALA A 120 -10.29 20.49 8.41
C ALA A 120 -11.43 20.01 7.50
N PHE A 121 -11.08 19.26 6.46
CA PHE A 121 -12.01 18.74 5.47
C PHE A 121 -11.77 17.25 5.20
N VAL A 122 -12.86 16.55 4.86
CA VAL A 122 -12.82 15.19 4.33
C VAL A 122 -13.55 15.13 2.99
N TYR A 123 -12.91 14.57 1.98
CA TYR A 123 -13.51 14.28 0.68
C TYR A 123 -13.74 12.78 0.52
N LYS A 124 -14.82 12.40 -0.15
CA LYS A 124 -15.09 11.02 -0.57
C LYS A 124 -15.17 10.99 -2.10
N MET A 125 -14.37 10.14 -2.75
CA MET A 125 -14.19 10.06 -4.20
C MET A 125 -14.40 8.62 -4.69
N ASP A 126 -14.86 8.45 -5.93
CA ASP A 126 -14.85 7.15 -6.62
C ASP A 126 -13.68 7.03 -7.63
N LEU A 127 -13.54 5.83 -8.23
CA LEU A 127 -12.47 5.51 -9.19
C LEU A 127 -12.57 6.34 -10.49
N GLN A 128 -13.75 6.89 -10.78
CA GLN A 128 -14.00 7.76 -11.92
C GLN A 128 -13.74 9.24 -11.60
N GLY A 129 -13.27 9.54 -10.38
CA GLY A 129 -12.93 10.89 -9.94
C GLY A 129 -14.13 11.74 -9.54
N ASN A 130 -15.31 11.15 -9.37
CA ASN A 130 -16.49 11.88 -8.91
C ASN A 130 -16.44 12.09 -7.39
N ARG A 131 -16.90 13.25 -6.94
CA ARG A 131 -17.13 13.52 -5.51
C ARG A 131 -18.43 12.86 -5.08
N LEU A 132 -18.38 12.06 -4.03
CA LEU A 132 -19.54 11.39 -3.45
C LEU A 132 -20.18 12.19 -2.29
N TRP A 133 -19.44 13.17 -1.74
CA TRP A 133 -19.91 14.04 -0.66
C TRP A 133 -19.89 15.51 -1.07
N GLY A 134 -21.04 16.01 -1.53
CA GLY A 134 -21.23 17.42 -1.88
C GLY A 134 -20.22 17.94 -2.91
N SER A 135 -20.35 19.21 -3.29
CA SER A 135 -19.36 19.85 -4.16
C SER A 135 -18.12 20.30 -3.40
N SER A 136 -18.21 20.58 -2.10
CA SER A 136 -17.13 21.18 -1.30
C SER A 136 -16.46 20.22 -0.32
N GLY A 137 -16.84 18.93 -0.33
CA GLY A 137 -16.44 17.97 0.70
C GLY A 137 -17.16 18.20 2.04
N LEU A 138 -16.80 17.39 3.02
CA LEU A 138 -17.32 17.47 4.38
C LEU A 138 -16.42 18.37 5.23
N SER A 139 -16.96 19.48 5.72
CA SER A 139 -16.28 20.35 6.69
C SER A 139 -16.38 19.76 8.08
N ILE A 140 -15.25 19.53 8.73
CA ILE A 140 -15.15 18.95 10.08
C ILE A 140 -15.04 20.04 11.15
N GLY A 141 -14.50 21.20 10.79
CA GLY A 141 -14.22 22.30 11.71
C GLY A 141 -12.79 22.78 11.54
N SER A 142 -12.08 23.00 12.65
CA SER A 142 -10.69 23.46 12.66
C SER A 142 -9.80 22.46 13.40
N GLY A 143 -8.69 22.05 12.77
CA GLY A 143 -7.73 21.13 13.36
C GLY A 143 -6.80 20.45 12.36
N TYR A 144 -5.82 19.73 12.90
CA TYR A 144 -4.76 19.03 12.18
C TYR A 144 -4.88 17.51 12.30
N ALA A 145 -3.95 16.78 11.69
CA ALA A 145 -3.73 15.35 11.90
C ALA A 145 -5.01 14.51 11.75
N ILE A 146 -5.73 14.75 10.66
CA ILE A 146 -7.00 14.08 10.39
C ILE A 146 -6.74 12.58 10.20
N LYS A 147 -7.54 11.75 10.87
CA LYS A 147 -7.54 10.28 10.73
C LYS A 147 -8.93 9.82 10.35
N ILE A 148 -9.01 8.90 9.40
CA ILE A 148 -10.28 8.40 8.85
C ILE A 148 -10.28 6.88 8.98
N LEU A 149 -11.41 6.32 9.41
CA LEU A 149 -11.68 4.88 9.41
C LEU A 149 -13.06 4.64 8.81
N PRO A 150 -13.15 4.23 7.54
CA PRO A 150 -14.38 3.70 6.99
C PRO A 150 -14.76 2.42 7.75
N LEU A 151 -16.02 2.31 8.14
CA LEU A 151 -16.56 1.18 8.87
C LEU A 151 -17.23 0.20 7.91
N ALA A 152 -17.25 -1.09 8.25
CA ALA A 152 -17.87 -2.14 7.45
C ALA A 152 -19.36 -1.89 7.14
N GLN A 153 -20.04 -1.12 7.99
CA GLN A 153 -21.45 -0.75 7.83
C GLN A 153 -21.68 0.48 6.92
N GLY A 154 -20.62 1.03 6.30
CA GLY A 154 -20.68 2.17 5.38
C GLY A 154 -20.65 3.55 6.05
N ASN A 155 -20.74 3.60 7.38
CA ASN A 155 -20.42 4.80 8.16
C ASN A 155 -18.90 5.02 8.18
N VAL A 156 -18.46 6.16 8.70
CA VAL A 156 -17.03 6.50 8.78
C VAL A 156 -16.75 7.26 10.07
N LEU A 157 -15.69 6.87 10.76
CA LEU A 157 -15.13 7.63 11.88
C LEU A 157 -14.10 8.61 11.36
N VAL A 158 -14.19 9.85 11.82
CA VAL A 158 -13.21 10.90 11.52
C VAL A 158 -12.71 11.47 12.84
N SER A 159 -11.39 11.56 12.97
CA SER A 159 -10.73 12.26 14.08
C SER A 159 -9.93 13.45 13.58
N TRP A 160 -9.81 14.49 14.40
CA TRP A 160 -8.93 15.63 14.17
C TRP A 160 -8.34 16.15 15.49
N TYR A 161 -7.24 16.89 15.38
CA TYR A 161 -6.54 17.54 16.49
C TYR A 161 -6.81 19.06 16.48
N PRO A 162 -7.81 19.54 17.24
CA PRO A 162 -8.17 20.96 17.28
C PRO A 162 -7.21 21.78 18.16
N SER A 163 -7.33 23.11 18.06
CA SER A 163 -6.54 24.05 18.87
C SER A 163 -6.80 23.98 20.39
N SER A 164 -7.88 23.33 20.82
CA SER A 164 -8.14 23.04 22.24
C SER A 164 -7.15 22.04 22.84
N GLY A 165 -6.41 21.31 22.01
CA GLY A 165 -5.39 20.35 22.44
C GLY A 165 -5.90 18.94 22.68
N VAL A 166 -7.21 18.69 22.65
CA VAL A 166 -7.78 17.34 22.84
C VAL A 166 -8.41 16.89 21.53
N SER A 167 -7.92 15.80 20.96
CA SER A 167 -8.50 15.23 19.74
C SER A 167 -10.00 14.95 19.91
N LEU A 168 -10.74 15.22 18.84
CA LEU A 168 -12.16 14.92 18.74
C LEU A 168 -12.36 13.78 17.75
N ILE A 169 -13.45 13.05 17.92
CA ILE A 169 -13.94 12.02 17.00
C ILE A 169 -15.42 12.23 16.73
N GLN A 170 -15.84 11.96 15.50
CA GLN A 170 -17.24 11.97 15.08
C GLN A 170 -17.49 10.83 14.11
N GLN A 171 -18.69 10.24 14.18
CA GLN A 171 -19.16 9.29 13.20
C GLN A 171 -20.03 10.01 12.17
N PHE A 172 -19.79 9.74 10.90
CA PHE A 172 -20.61 10.23 9.80
C PHE A 172 -21.23 9.06 9.05
N ASP A 173 -22.45 9.25 8.55
CA ASP A 173 -23.10 8.26 7.70
C ASP A 173 -22.54 8.29 6.27
N ALA A 174 -23.02 7.37 5.42
CA ALA A 174 -22.59 7.29 4.02
C ALA A 174 -22.85 8.57 3.21
N SER A 175 -23.75 9.45 3.67
CA SER A 175 -24.06 10.75 3.04
C SER A 175 -23.26 11.93 3.64
N GLY A 176 -22.41 11.66 4.62
CA GLY A 176 -21.61 12.67 5.31
C GLY A 176 -22.37 13.45 6.38
N GLN A 177 -23.50 12.95 6.89
CA GLN A 177 -24.20 13.54 8.02
C GLN A 177 -23.67 12.99 9.34
N ALA A 178 -23.52 13.86 10.34
CA ALA A 178 -23.09 13.43 11.68
C ALA A 178 -24.12 12.49 12.31
N VAL A 179 -23.65 11.36 12.82
CA VAL A 179 -24.46 10.33 13.47
C VAL A 179 -24.62 10.63 14.96
N TRP A 180 -23.54 11.07 15.63
CA TRP A 180 -23.63 11.44 17.05
C TRP A 180 -24.07 12.90 17.21
N GLY A 181 -24.82 13.17 18.29
CA GLY A 181 -25.32 14.52 18.57
C GLY A 181 -24.25 15.54 18.93
N ALA A 182 -23.04 15.08 19.27
CA ALA A 182 -21.86 15.91 19.54
C ALA A 182 -20.59 15.12 19.25
N ASP A 183 -19.50 15.83 18.96
CA ASP A 183 -18.17 15.25 18.81
C ASP A 183 -17.69 14.70 20.16
N GLN A 184 -17.08 13.51 20.15
CA GLN A 184 -16.60 12.87 21.37
C GLN A 184 -15.11 13.19 21.59
N PRO A 185 -14.67 13.56 22.80
CA PRO A 185 -13.28 13.88 23.07
C PRO A 185 -12.46 12.64 23.41
N VAL A 186 -11.24 12.56 22.89
CA VAL A 186 -10.25 11.55 23.26
C VAL A 186 -9.43 12.05 24.44
N SER A 187 -10.02 12.00 25.64
CA SER A 187 -9.46 12.63 26.84
C SER A 187 -8.47 11.76 27.62
N LEU A 188 -7.43 12.40 28.15
CA LEU A 188 -6.52 11.83 29.14
C LEU A 188 -6.14 12.88 30.19
N GLY A 189 -7.04 13.07 31.17
CA GLY A 189 -6.94 14.17 32.12
C GLY A 189 -6.89 15.52 31.40
N SER A 190 -5.91 16.36 31.73
CA SER A 190 -5.67 17.65 31.08
C SER A 190 -4.59 17.59 29.97
N SER A 191 -4.21 16.38 29.52
CA SER A 191 -3.14 16.23 28.53
C SER A 191 -3.63 16.56 27.13
N ASN A 192 -2.76 17.10 26.29
CA ASN A 192 -3.06 17.17 24.87
C ASN A 192 -3.03 15.76 24.25
N THR A 193 -3.97 15.49 23.36
CA THR A 193 -4.12 14.18 22.69
C THR A 193 -4.22 14.33 21.17
N VAL A 194 -3.58 13.40 20.45
CA VAL A 194 -3.62 13.31 18.99
C VAL A 194 -3.88 11.86 18.59
N VAL A 195 -4.95 11.58 17.84
CA VAL A 195 -5.24 10.21 17.36
C VAL A 195 -4.19 9.75 16.35
N SER A 196 -3.69 8.52 16.55
CA SER A 196 -2.70 7.88 15.68
C SER A 196 -3.39 6.91 14.71
N ASN A 197 -4.16 5.97 15.26
CA ASN A 197 -4.86 4.91 14.53
C ASN A 197 -6.22 4.62 15.17
N MET A 198 -7.14 4.10 14.36
CA MET A 198 -8.47 3.66 14.79
C MET A 198 -8.72 2.27 14.23
N PHE A 199 -9.34 1.39 15.01
CA PHE A 199 -9.61 0.01 14.62
C PHE A 199 -11.05 -0.36 14.97
N GLU A 200 -11.83 -0.77 13.98
CA GLU A 200 -13.22 -1.21 14.15
C GLU A 200 -13.28 -2.56 14.84
N LEU A 201 -14.16 -2.70 15.83
CA LEU A 201 -14.58 -3.94 16.44
C LEU A 201 -16.02 -4.26 16.01
N ASP A 202 -16.47 -5.47 16.33
CA ASP A 202 -17.87 -5.86 16.17
C ASP A 202 -18.85 -4.88 16.83
N ASN A 203 -20.07 -4.85 16.29
CA ASN A 203 -21.19 -4.01 16.76
C ASN A 203 -20.93 -2.49 16.71
N GLY A 204 -19.95 -2.05 15.92
CA GLY A 204 -19.63 -0.63 15.74
C GLY A 204 -18.81 -0.04 16.90
N GLU A 205 -18.32 -0.88 17.81
CA GLU A 205 -17.30 -0.48 18.77
C GLU A 205 -15.95 -0.29 18.09
N PHE A 206 -15.00 0.34 18.78
CA PHE A 206 -13.67 0.55 18.20
C PHE A 206 -12.60 0.78 19.27
N ILE A 207 -11.35 0.53 18.90
CA ILE A 207 -10.17 0.87 19.70
C ILE A 207 -9.42 2.01 19.02
N LEU A 208 -9.10 3.04 19.79
CA LEU A 208 -8.21 4.11 19.38
C LEU A 208 -6.83 3.91 19.97
N ILE A 209 -5.81 4.14 19.15
CA ILE A 209 -4.43 4.38 19.60
C ILE A 209 -4.15 5.86 19.41
N PHE A 210 -3.70 6.53 20.46
CA PHE A 210 -3.50 7.98 20.46
C PHE A 210 -2.25 8.39 21.24
N HIS A 211 -1.71 9.54 20.86
CA HIS A 211 -0.58 10.18 21.51
C HIS A 211 -1.07 11.00 22.69
N LYS A 212 -0.46 10.81 23.87
CA LYS A 212 -0.38 11.82 24.91
C LYS A 212 0.80 12.73 24.58
N VAL A 213 0.55 13.98 24.19
CA VAL A 213 1.61 14.92 23.86
C VAL A 213 2.35 15.34 25.13
N LEU A 214 3.68 15.35 25.04
CA LEU A 214 4.58 15.81 26.10
C LEU A 214 5.02 17.24 25.79
N THR A 215 6.22 17.40 25.22
CA THR A 215 6.79 18.68 24.81
C THR A 215 7.27 18.60 23.37
N GLY A 216 6.92 19.61 22.57
CA GLY A 216 7.20 19.64 21.14
C GLY A 216 6.47 18.51 20.43
N ILE A 217 7.21 17.67 19.70
CA ILE A 217 6.64 16.50 19.01
C ILE A 217 6.59 15.24 19.89
N ASN A 218 7.31 15.23 21.01
CA ASN A 218 7.43 14.04 21.84
C ASN A 218 6.09 13.67 22.47
N SER A 219 5.83 12.38 22.59
CA SER A 219 4.57 11.82 23.06
C SER A 219 4.74 10.42 23.65
N PHE A 220 3.72 9.95 24.36
CA PHE A 220 3.59 8.53 24.71
C PHE A 220 2.33 7.95 24.08
N LEU A 221 2.39 6.72 23.56
CA LEU A 221 1.23 6.04 23.01
C LEU A 221 0.33 5.50 24.13
N HIS A 222 -0.97 5.70 23.94
CA HIS A 222 -2.04 5.21 24.78
C HIS A 222 -3.13 4.56 23.92
N ALA A 223 -3.98 3.75 24.55
CA ALA A 223 -5.13 3.15 23.92
C ALA A 223 -6.41 3.38 24.74
N GLN A 224 -7.55 3.44 24.07
CA GLN A 224 -8.88 3.46 24.68
C GLN A 224 -9.89 2.75 23.76
N ARG A 225 -10.79 1.95 24.34
CA ARG A 225 -11.93 1.36 23.63
C ARG A 225 -13.15 2.26 23.78
N PHE A 226 -13.94 2.35 22.73
CA PHE A 226 -15.18 3.12 22.67
C PHE A 226 -16.32 2.25 22.17
N ASP A 227 -17.52 2.54 22.65
CA ASP A 227 -18.73 1.90 22.14
C ASP A 227 -19.21 2.56 20.84
N ALA A 228 -20.26 2.03 20.24
CA ALA A 228 -20.84 2.55 18.99
C ALA A 228 -21.40 3.99 19.08
N SER A 229 -21.61 4.51 20.29
CA SER A 229 -22.01 5.91 20.53
C SER A 229 -20.80 6.84 20.74
N GLY A 230 -19.59 6.29 20.69
CA GLY A 230 -18.34 7.01 20.94
C GLY A 230 -18.08 7.28 22.43
N ALA A 231 -18.75 6.57 23.35
CA ALA A 231 -18.47 6.66 24.77
C ALA A 231 -17.32 5.71 25.19
N PRO A 232 -16.42 6.10 26.10
CA PRO A 232 -15.30 5.26 26.50
C PRO A 232 -15.77 4.03 27.30
N VAL A 233 -15.23 2.87 26.95
CA VAL A 233 -15.55 1.57 27.57
C VAL A 233 -14.57 1.24 28.70
N TRP A 234 -13.26 1.46 28.52
CA TRP A 234 -12.31 1.25 29.62
C TRP A 234 -12.36 2.44 30.58
N SER A 235 -12.30 2.14 31.88
CA SER A 235 -12.41 3.17 32.94
C SER A 235 -11.37 4.28 32.82
N ASN A 236 -10.18 3.94 32.30
CA ASN A 236 -9.13 4.89 31.96
C ASN A 236 -8.44 4.41 30.68
N PRO A 237 -7.94 5.33 29.84
CA PRO A 237 -7.01 4.94 28.79
C PRO A 237 -5.77 4.25 29.38
N ILE A 238 -5.25 3.26 28.67
CA ILE A 238 -4.04 2.53 29.06
C ILE A 238 -2.82 3.09 28.34
N GLN A 239 -1.68 3.16 29.01
CA GLN A 239 -0.41 3.55 28.38
C GLN A 239 0.22 2.32 27.74
N ILE A 240 0.43 2.35 26.43
CA ILE A 240 0.98 1.20 25.68
C ILE A 240 2.47 1.32 25.41
N SER A 241 3.02 2.54 25.51
CA SER A 241 4.45 2.82 25.43
C SER A 241 4.88 3.84 26.48
N ASP A 242 5.97 3.55 27.19
CA ASP A 242 6.65 4.49 28.09
C ASP A 242 7.97 5.03 27.53
N ASN A 243 8.36 4.59 26.34
CA ASN A 243 9.37 5.22 25.51
C ASN A 243 8.76 6.34 24.66
N ALA A 244 9.53 7.39 24.41
CA ALA A 244 9.02 8.59 23.75
C ALA A 244 8.82 8.36 22.23
N THR A 245 7.59 8.47 21.77
CA THR A 245 7.22 8.50 20.34
C THR A 245 7.09 9.94 19.86
N ALA A 246 6.82 10.15 18.57
CA ALA A 246 6.50 11.47 18.03
C ALA A 246 5.09 11.51 17.43
N TRP A 247 4.24 12.44 17.88
CA TRP A 247 2.83 12.48 17.43
C TRP A 247 2.68 12.87 15.96
N ASN A 248 3.70 13.48 15.37
CA ASN A 248 3.71 13.94 14.00
C ASN A 248 4.29 12.89 13.02
N ARG A 249 4.16 11.61 13.35
CA ARG A 249 4.60 10.48 12.53
C ARG A 249 3.44 9.52 12.32
N ASP A 250 3.45 8.84 11.18
CA ASP A 250 2.52 7.75 10.90
C ASP A 250 3.15 6.44 11.41
N TYR A 251 2.53 5.86 12.44
CA TYR A 251 2.85 4.51 12.92
C TYR A 251 1.88 3.51 12.31
N GLN A 252 2.37 2.30 12.02
CA GLN A 252 1.54 1.26 11.43
C GLN A 252 0.87 0.43 12.51
N GLY A 253 -0.37 0.04 12.24
CA GLY A 253 -1.07 -0.91 13.06
C GLY A 253 -2.11 -1.67 12.26
N ILE A 254 -2.44 -2.84 12.77
CA ILE A 254 -3.38 -3.80 12.18
C ILE A 254 -4.23 -4.41 13.29
N MET A 255 -5.44 -4.84 12.95
CA MET A 255 -6.24 -5.67 13.83
C MET A 255 -6.15 -7.13 13.37
N ILE A 256 -5.90 -8.05 14.31
CA ILE A 256 -5.90 -9.50 14.07
C ILE A 256 -6.76 -10.14 15.16
N ALA A 257 -7.89 -10.75 14.78
CA ALA A 257 -8.83 -11.40 15.71
C ALA A 257 -9.16 -10.51 16.94
N ASP A 258 -9.66 -9.30 16.68
CA ASP A 258 -9.99 -8.24 17.65
C ASP A 258 -8.82 -7.63 18.44
N LYS A 259 -7.61 -8.18 18.32
CA LYS A 259 -6.43 -7.60 18.98
C LYS A 259 -5.77 -6.57 18.08
N VAL A 260 -5.37 -5.45 18.67
CA VAL A 260 -4.63 -4.41 17.96
C VAL A 260 -3.14 -4.68 18.07
N TYR A 261 -2.46 -4.75 16.93
CA TYR A 261 -1.01 -4.83 16.83
C TYR A 261 -0.47 -3.51 16.30
N MET A 262 0.52 -2.94 16.99
CA MET A 262 1.13 -1.66 16.63
C MET A 262 2.63 -1.81 16.43
N GLY A 263 3.12 -1.53 15.23
CA GLY A 263 4.53 -1.40 14.92
C GLY A 263 4.98 0.06 15.07
N TYR A 264 5.93 0.32 15.96
CA TYR A 264 6.44 1.66 16.18
C TYR A 264 7.90 1.64 16.64
N TYR A 265 8.56 2.77 16.48
CA TYR A 265 9.86 3.03 17.10
C TYR A 265 9.76 4.22 18.04
N ALA A 266 10.53 4.16 19.12
CA ALA A 266 10.49 5.13 20.20
C ALA A 266 11.89 5.39 20.74
N SER A 267 12.06 6.49 21.47
CA SER A 267 13.33 6.83 22.09
C SER A 267 13.36 6.62 23.59
N SER A 268 14.51 6.15 24.07
CA SER A 268 14.91 6.19 25.46
C SER A 268 16.19 7.03 25.57
N GLY A 269 16.03 8.29 25.97
CA GLY A 269 17.10 9.28 25.86
C GLY A 269 17.45 9.57 24.39
N THR A 270 18.69 9.25 23.99
CA THR A 270 19.16 9.42 22.60
C THR A 270 19.08 8.14 21.77
N ARG A 271 18.73 7.01 22.38
CA ARG A 271 18.64 5.71 21.71
C ARG A 271 17.27 5.54 21.10
N PHE A 272 17.21 4.97 19.89
CA PHE A 272 15.96 4.55 19.24
C PHE A 272 15.90 3.03 19.15
N ASP A 273 14.75 2.48 19.49
CA ASP A 273 14.43 1.05 19.43
C ASP A 273 13.03 0.86 18.80
N THR A 274 12.84 -0.25 18.10
CA THR A 274 11.58 -0.64 17.44
C THR A 274 10.87 -1.72 18.24
N PHE A 275 9.54 -1.66 18.25
CA PHE A 275 8.67 -2.53 19.02
C PHE A 275 7.43 -2.96 18.22
N LEU A 276 6.94 -4.16 18.52
CA LEU A 276 5.59 -4.62 18.20
C LEU A 276 4.78 -4.70 19.50
N GLN A 277 3.74 -3.90 19.61
CA GLN A 277 2.81 -3.97 20.74
C GLN A 277 1.57 -4.77 20.36
N CYS A 278 0.98 -5.48 21.33
CA CYS A 278 -0.31 -6.15 21.23
C CYS A 278 -1.24 -5.63 22.34
N VAL A 279 -2.46 -5.23 21.97
CA VAL A 279 -3.50 -4.76 22.89
C VAL A 279 -4.76 -5.60 22.69
N ASN A 280 -5.22 -6.26 23.76
CA ASN A 280 -6.47 -7.01 23.75
C ASN A 280 -7.69 -6.07 23.85
N PRO A 281 -8.89 -6.49 23.41
CA PRO A 281 -10.13 -5.72 23.53
C PRO A 281 -10.54 -5.31 24.95
N ASP A 282 -10.04 -6.02 25.96
CA ASP A 282 -10.27 -5.75 27.38
C ASP A 282 -9.27 -4.75 27.98
N GLY A 283 -8.32 -4.26 27.18
CA GLY A 283 -7.27 -3.32 27.57
C GLY A 283 -6.04 -3.99 28.20
N THR A 284 -5.96 -5.33 28.22
CA THR A 284 -4.74 -6.01 28.65
C THR A 284 -3.68 -6.00 27.55
N MET A 285 -2.41 -5.91 27.95
CA MET A 285 -1.25 -5.98 27.05
C MET A 285 -0.47 -7.25 27.37
N PRO A 286 -0.66 -8.35 26.62
CA PRO A 286 -0.06 -9.65 26.95
C PRO A 286 1.48 -9.61 26.97
N TRP A 287 2.08 -8.65 26.27
CA TRP A 287 3.54 -8.48 26.18
C TRP A 287 4.06 -7.31 27.05
N GLY A 288 3.19 -6.74 27.89
CA GLY A 288 3.51 -5.63 28.77
C GLY A 288 3.57 -4.26 28.08
N VAL A 289 3.97 -3.23 28.83
CA VAL A 289 4.24 -1.89 28.28
C VAL A 289 5.40 -2.00 27.28
N ASN A 290 5.31 -1.24 26.21
CA ASN A 290 6.13 -1.26 25.00
C ASN A 290 5.93 -2.49 24.09
N GLY A 291 5.51 -3.63 24.63
CA GLY A 291 5.34 -4.86 23.88
C GLY A 291 6.67 -5.56 23.58
N SER A 292 6.71 -6.32 22.50
CA SER A 292 7.89 -7.08 22.09
C SER A 292 8.89 -6.20 21.36
N SER A 293 10.13 -6.16 21.87
CA SER A 293 11.24 -5.48 21.21
C SER A 293 11.70 -6.24 19.96
N PHE A 294 12.03 -5.50 18.89
CA PHE A 294 12.48 -5.99 17.59
C PHE A 294 13.86 -6.66 17.66
N ASP A 295 14.78 -6.06 18.40
CA ASP A 295 16.13 -6.56 18.68
C ASP A 295 16.51 -6.21 20.13
N THR A 296 17.13 -7.18 20.81
CA THR A 296 17.50 -7.06 22.23
C THR A 296 19.01 -6.99 22.47
N THR A 297 19.81 -7.08 21.42
CA THR A 297 21.28 -6.94 21.48
C THR A 297 21.70 -5.49 21.62
N GLN A 298 20.85 -4.56 21.18
CA GLN A 298 21.08 -3.13 21.25
C GLN A 298 22.30 -2.64 20.46
N SER A 299 22.74 -3.38 19.44
CA SER A 299 23.95 -3.10 18.67
C SER A 299 23.84 -1.86 17.78
N PHE A 300 22.63 -1.58 17.28
CA PHE A 300 22.31 -0.44 16.41
C PHE A 300 21.13 0.35 16.97
N TYR A 301 20.88 1.53 16.41
CA TYR A 301 19.61 2.22 16.60
C TYR A 301 18.61 1.76 15.55
N GLU A 302 17.37 1.55 15.98
CA GLU A 302 16.28 1.06 15.15
C GLU A 302 15.30 2.20 14.91
N MET A 303 15.03 2.49 13.65
CA MET A 303 14.20 3.60 13.22
C MET A 303 13.30 3.14 12.07
N GLU A 304 12.24 3.90 11.80
CA GLU A 304 11.40 3.75 10.59
C GLU A 304 11.04 2.29 10.30
N CYS A 305 10.00 1.80 10.98
CA CYS A 305 9.56 0.42 10.83
C CYS A 305 8.32 0.28 9.95
N TYR A 306 8.25 -0.84 9.24
CA TYR A 306 7.05 -1.30 8.54
C TYR A 306 6.65 -2.67 9.07
N MET A 307 5.35 -2.98 8.98
CA MET A 307 4.76 -4.25 9.39
C MET A 307 3.81 -4.77 8.32
N ALA A 308 3.69 -6.10 8.25
CA ALA A 308 2.79 -6.76 7.33
C ALA A 308 2.29 -8.09 7.92
N TYR A 309 1.06 -8.44 7.57
CA TYR A 309 0.36 -9.62 8.05
C TYR A 309 -0.53 -10.18 6.95
N LYS A 310 -0.61 -11.51 6.87
CA LYS A 310 -1.46 -12.26 5.94
C LYS A 310 -2.50 -12.95 6.79
N GLU A 311 -3.77 -12.81 6.43
CA GLU A 311 -4.86 -13.41 7.18
C GLU A 311 -4.65 -14.93 7.38
N GLY A 312 -4.85 -15.39 8.61
CA GLY A 312 -4.63 -16.78 9.02
C GLY A 312 -3.17 -17.15 9.30
N SER A 313 -2.22 -16.22 9.17
CA SER A 313 -0.83 -16.46 9.53
C SER A 313 -0.62 -16.42 11.05
N ASP A 314 0.33 -17.20 11.55
CA ASP A 314 0.77 -17.15 12.94
C ASP A 314 1.88 -16.10 13.16
N VAL A 315 2.25 -15.34 12.12
CA VAL A 315 3.36 -14.37 12.19
C VAL A 315 3.00 -12.97 11.71
N VAL A 316 3.54 -11.98 12.41
CA VAL A 316 3.66 -10.60 11.93
C VAL A 316 5.08 -10.38 11.46
N TRP A 317 5.24 -9.92 10.22
CA TRP A 317 6.53 -9.49 9.70
C TRP A 317 6.78 -8.03 10.06
N MET A 318 8.03 -7.69 10.35
CA MET A 318 8.48 -6.32 10.52
C MET A 318 9.81 -6.08 9.81
N SER A 319 10.00 -4.88 9.28
CA SER A 319 11.29 -4.36 8.83
C SER A 319 11.64 -3.09 9.58
N SER A 320 12.91 -2.81 9.82
CA SER A 320 13.37 -1.55 10.41
C SER A 320 14.64 -1.05 9.73
N THR A 321 14.76 0.28 9.61
CA THR A 321 16.02 0.95 9.29
C THR A 321 16.96 0.89 10.48
N TYR A 322 18.10 0.24 10.33
CA TYR A 322 19.15 0.22 11.35
C TYR A 322 20.17 1.30 11.06
N THR A 323 20.68 1.94 12.11
CA THR A 323 21.72 2.96 12.01
C THR A 323 22.81 2.79 13.05
N ASN A 324 24.00 3.28 12.74
CA ASN A 324 25.02 3.46 13.77
C ASN A 324 24.60 4.56 14.78
N THR A 325 25.31 4.67 15.90
CA THR A 325 24.94 5.62 16.97
C THR A 325 24.96 7.10 16.54
N SER A 326 25.74 7.45 15.51
CA SER A 326 25.74 8.79 14.91
C SER A 326 24.69 8.98 13.80
N GLN A 327 23.88 7.96 13.51
CA GLN A 327 22.84 7.95 12.46
C GLN A 327 23.37 8.31 11.07
N SER A 328 24.66 8.05 10.83
CA SER A 328 25.38 8.44 9.61
C SER A 328 25.50 7.33 8.58
N THR A 329 25.23 6.08 8.98
CA THR A 329 25.24 4.90 8.11
C THR A 329 23.98 4.09 8.35
N LYS A 330 23.40 3.53 7.28
CA LYS A 330 22.10 2.85 7.36
C LYS A 330 22.09 1.46 6.71
N GLY A 331 21.17 0.62 7.14
CA GLY A 331 20.87 -0.70 6.59
C GLY A 331 19.44 -1.15 6.90
N THR A 332 19.05 -2.33 6.45
CA THR A 332 17.70 -2.90 6.64
C THR A 332 17.78 -4.24 7.37
N TYR A 333 16.96 -4.40 8.40
CA TYR A 333 16.83 -5.65 9.14
C TYR A 333 15.37 -6.09 9.19
N LEU A 334 15.16 -7.39 9.34
CA LEU A 334 13.85 -8.02 9.40
C LEU A 334 13.66 -8.77 10.72
N GLN A 335 12.45 -8.74 11.25
CA GLN A 335 12.03 -9.59 12.35
C GLN A 335 10.69 -10.23 12.02
N LYS A 336 10.48 -11.42 12.57
CA LYS A 336 9.18 -12.08 12.61
C LYS A 336 8.75 -12.20 14.06
N PHE A 337 7.49 -11.97 14.34
CA PHE A 337 6.91 -12.17 15.66
C PHE A 337 5.81 -13.20 15.59
N ASP A 338 5.82 -14.14 16.52
CA ASP A 338 4.66 -15.00 16.76
C ASP A 338 3.47 -14.15 17.23
N VAL A 339 2.34 -14.28 16.55
CA VAL A 339 1.12 -13.49 16.80
C VAL A 339 0.57 -13.74 18.21
N ALA A 340 0.72 -14.94 18.75
CA ALA A 340 0.16 -15.34 20.04
C ALA A 340 1.08 -14.95 21.21
N THR A 341 2.39 -15.21 21.09
CA THR A 341 3.35 -15.06 22.20
C THR A 341 4.15 -13.77 22.13
N GLY A 342 4.30 -13.17 20.96
CA GLY A 342 5.18 -12.02 20.73
C GLY A 342 6.66 -12.39 20.66
N ASP A 343 6.99 -13.67 20.55
CA ASP A 343 8.37 -14.13 20.45
C ASP A 343 8.99 -13.79 19.09
N ARG A 344 10.26 -13.35 19.12
CA ARG A 344 11.08 -13.12 17.92
C ARG A 344 11.46 -14.44 17.26
N LEU A 345 11.17 -14.61 15.97
CA LEU A 345 11.42 -15.84 15.22
C LEU A 345 12.68 -15.78 14.35
N PHE A 346 13.29 -14.62 14.16
CA PHE A 346 14.65 -14.48 13.59
C PHE A 346 15.72 -14.28 14.66
N GLY A 347 15.43 -14.65 15.91
CA GLY A 347 16.37 -14.51 17.01
C GLY A 347 16.43 -13.10 17.59
N ASN A 348 17.39 -12.88 18.48
CA ASN A 348 17.46 -11.68 19.31
C ASN A 348 18.13 -10.48 18.62
N ASP A 349 18.85 -10.72 17.53
CA ASP A 349 19.64 -9.77 16.72
C ASP A 349 18.95 -9.41 15.39
N ALA A 350 17.74 -9.94 15.16
CA ALA A 350 17.02 -9.82 13.89
C ALA A 350 17.82 -10.39 12.69
N PHE A 351 17.15 -10.50 11.54
CA PHE A 351 17.78 -10.95 10.31
C PHE A 351 18.37 -9.74 9.56
N GLU A 352 19.69 -9.72 9.37
CA GLU A 352 20.37 -8.71 8.55
C GLU A 352 20.05 -8.93 7.06
N LEU A 353 19.18 -8.10 6.51
CA LEU A 353 18.85 -8.14 5.08
C LEU A 353 19.88 -7.34 4.27
N TYR A 354 20.14 -6.10 4.70
CA TYR A 354 21.20 -5.24 4.15
C TYR A 354 22.00 -4.62 5.30
N PRO A 355 23.34 -4.82 5.34
CA PRO A 355 24.15 -4.41 6.47
C PRO A 355 24.15 -2.89 6.65
N VAL A 356 24.35 -2.44 7.89
CA VAL A 356 24.57 -1.01 8.18
C VAL A 356 25.81 -0.51 7.41
N GLY A 357 25.63 0.54 6.61
CA GLY A 357 26.65 1.08 5.70
C GLY A 357 26.39 0.77 4.22
N SER A 358 25.37 -0.04 3.92
CA SER A 358 24.90 -0.27 2.55
C SER A 358 24.09 0.91 1.98
N GLU A 359 23.54 1.77 2.84
CA GLU A 359 22.57 2.81 2.46
C GLU A 359 21.35 2.24 1.72
N SER A 360 20.96 1.01 2.06
CA SER A 360 19.75 0.33 1.59
C SER A 360 18.73 0.33 2.71
N VAL A 361 17.67 1.14 2.60
CA VAL A 361 16.65 1.33 3.64
C VAL A 361 15.25 0.98 3.13
N PRO A 362 14.37 0.37 3.94
CA PRO A 362 13.01 0.09 3.52
C PRO A 362 12.22 1.39 3.40
N VAL A 363 11.32 1.50 2.42
CA VAL A 363 10.50 2.69 2.17
C VAL A 363 9.10 2.32 1.69
N GLY A 364 8.15 3.23 1.84
CA GLY A 364 6.82 3.16 1.22
C GLY A 364 5.85 2.12 1.78
N GLY A 365 6.33 1.18 2.61
CA GLY A 365 5.52 0.11 3.19
C GLY A 365 6.10 -1.27 2.94
N MET A 366 5.59 -2.25 3.67
CA MET A 366 5.87 -3.67 3.47
C MET A 366 4.54 -4.37 3.24
N ASN A 367 4.51 -5.23 2.23
CA ASN A 367 3.34 -6.01 1.86
C ASN A 367 3.71 -7.50 1.83
N LEU A 368 2.72 -8.39 1.82
CA LEU A 368 2.96 -9.82 1.68
C LEU A 368 2.48 -10.30 0.30
N ALA A 369 3.35 -11.02 -0.39
CA ALA A 369 3.03 -11.80 -1.56
C ALA A 369 2.89 -13.28 -1.15
N GLU A 370 2.82 -14.18 -2.13
CA GLU A 370 2.51 -15.59 -1.89
C GLU A 370 3.50 -16.30 -0.94
N GLN A 371 4.81 -16.09 -1.15
CA GLN A 371 5.90 -16.78 -0.45
C GLN A 371 6.44 -16.01 0.77
N GLY A 372 6.08 -14.73 0.92
CA GLY A 372 6.61 -13.90 2.00
C GLY A 372 6.56 -12.40 1.69
N PRO A 373 7.36 -11.59 2.42
CA PRO A 373 7.27 -10.14 2.31
C PRO A 373 7.91 -9.61 1.02
N ILE A 374 7.27 -8.58 0.47
CA ILE A 374 7.79 -7.73 -0.59
C ILE A 374 8.00 -6.32 -0.05
N LEU A 375 9.18 -5.75 -0.28
CA LEU A 375 9.57 -4.44 0.22
C LEU A 375 10.14 -3.58 -0.90
N LEU A 376 9.91 -2.27 -0.82
CA LEU A 376 10.71 -1.30 -1.55
C LEU A 376 11.93 -0.91 -0.71
N ILE A 377 13.08 -0.85 -1.39
CA ILE A 377 14.36 -0.47 -0.84
C ILE A 377 14.81 0.80 -1.57
N GLN A 378 15.05 1.86 -0.82
CA GLN A 378 15.75 3.04 -1.33
C GLN A 378 17.24 2.86 -1.13
N GLU A 379 17.99 2.83 -2.24
CA GLU A 379 19.44 2.74 -2.24
C GLU A 379 20.09 4.09 -2.46
N GLY A 380 21.07 4.41 -1.61
CA GLY A 380 21.88 5.62 -1.67
C GLY A 380 21.56 6.62 -0.55
N VAL A 381 22.37 7.67 -0.47
CA VAL A 381 22.28 8.66 0.61
C VAL A 381 21.06 9.57 0.40
N ASN A 382 19.95 9.27 1.08
CA ASN A 382 18.77 10.12 1.04
C ASN A 382 18.94 11.36 1.95
N ASN A 383 19.42 12.45 1.36
CA ASN A 383 19.54 13.78 1.99
C ASN A 383 18.62 14.83 1.30
N GLY A 384 17.67 14.38 0.48
CA GLY A 384 16.79 15.25 -0.31
C GLY A 384 17.44 15.92 -1.53
N ALA A 385 18.72 15.66 -1.81
CA ALA A 385 19.44 16.27 -2.94
C ALA A 385 20.20 15.24 -3.79
N SER A 386 20.84 14.27 -3.16
CA SER A 386 21.60 13.21 -3.81
C SER A 386 20.65 12.24 -4.54
N PRO A 387 21.06 11.74 -5.73
CA PRO A 387 20.32 10.69 -6.42
C PRO A 387 20.17 9.44 -5.55
N THR A 388 19.01 8.82 -5.64
CA THR A 388 18.71 7.52 -5.00
C THR A 388 18.00 6.63 -6.01
N ALA A 389 18.26 5.32 -5.95
CA ALA A 389 17.49 4.33 -6.70
C ALA A 389 16.37 3.76 -5.81
N LEU A 390 15.26 3.38 -6.43
CA LEU A 390 14.29 2.48 -5.79
C LEU A 390 14.42 1.11 -6.41
N ARG A 391 14.46 0.10 -5.55
CA ARG A 391 14.47 -1.31 -5.89
C ARG A 391 13.41 -2.05 -5.07
N ALA A 392 13.09 -3.25 -5.48
CA ALA A 392 12.23 -4.15 -4.73
C ALA A 392 12.97 -5.43 -4.37
N THR A 393 12.66 -5.97 -3.20
CA THR A 393 13.06 -7.33 -2.81
C THR A 393 11.81 -8.12 -2.43
N TYR A 394 11.78 -9.38 -2.81
CA TYR A 394 10.73 -10.34 -2.49
C TYR A 394 11.37 -11.54 -1.82
N LEU A 395 10.91 -11.85 -0.62
CA LEU A 395 11.54 -12.82 0.26
C LEU A 395 10.63 -14.00 0.55
N ASP A 396 11.23 -15.15 0.83
CA ASP A 396 10.56 -16.34 1.31
C ASP A 396 10.37 -16.30 2.84
N GLU A 397 9.77 -17.35 3.41
CA GLU A 397 9.55 -17.45 4.86
C GLU A 397 10.83 -17.43 5.70
N SER A 398 11.98 -17.75 5.13
CA SER A 398 13.28 -17.73 5.80
C SER A 398 14.00 -16.39 5.69
N GLY A 399 13.44 -15.43 4.94
CA GLY A 399 14.05 -14.13 4.67
C GLY A 399 15.04 -14.15 3.51
N GLN A 400 15.10 -15.23 2.73
CA GLN A 400 15.95 -15.32 1.53
C GLN A 400 15.21 -14.78 0.32
N ALA A 401 15.96 -14.20 -0.63
CA ALA A 401 15.37 -13.66 -1.85
C ALA A 401 14.76 -14.75 -2.74
N VAL A 402 13.52 -14.53 -3.16
CA VAL A 402 12.78 -15.39 -4.10
C VAL A 402 13.26 -15.14 -5.54
N TRP A 403 13.51 -13.87 -5.89
CA TRP A 403 13.98 -13.52 -7.22
C TRP A 403 15.48 -13.85 -7.39
N PRO A 404 15.89 -14.50 -8.51
CA PRO A 404 17.29 -14.83 -8.76
C PRO A 404 18.24 -13.62 -8.75
N GLU A 405 17.76 -12.46 -9.16
CA GLU A 405 18.49 -11.19 -9.14
C GLU A 405 18.61 -10.58 -7.73
N GLY A 406 17.84 -11.07 -6.76
CA GLY A 406 17.78 -10.59 -5.37
C GLY A 406 17.05 -9.25 -5.22
N LEU A 407 17.56 -8.21 -5.87
CA LEU A 407 16.98 -6.87 -5.94
C LEU A 407 16.57 -6.55 -7.37
N LYS A 408 15.28 -6.26 -7.57
CA LYS A 408 14.72 -5.84 -8.84
C LYS A 408 14.69 -4.31 -8.93
N ASP A 409 15.17 -3.74 -10.04
CA ASP A 409 15.10 -2.30 -10.26
C ASP A 409 13.64 -1.82 -10.40
N VAL A 410 13.33 -0.67 -9.80
CA VAL A 410 12.00 -0.04 -9.85
C VAL A 410 12.11 1.39 -10.39
N ALA A 411 13.03 2.20 -9.88
CA ALA A 411 13.25 3.56 -10.37
C ALA A 411 14.72 3.95 -10.30
N THR A 412 15.37 4.05 -11.46
CA THR A 412 16.83 4.15 -11.58
C THR A 412 17.33 5.48 -12.15
N PHE A 413 16.40 6.37 -12.56
CA PHE A 413 16.76 7.71 -13.00
C PHE A 413 17.57 8.45 -11.92
N GLN A 414 18.57 9.24 -12.35
CA GLN A 414 19.53 9.89 -11.47
C GLN A 414 18.98 11.16 -10.81
N ALA A 415 17.96 10.99 -9.98
CA ALA A 415 17.40 12.03 -9.12
C ALA A 415 16.98 11.44 -7.77
N ASN A 416 16.79 12.32 -6.78
CA ASN A 416 16.23 11.92 -5.49
C ASN A 416 14.79 11.42 -5.67
N LYS A 417 14.42 10.39 -4.91
CA LYS A 417 13.06 9.84 -4.85
C LYS A 417 12.46 10.20 -3.51
N GLY A 418 11.31 10.87 -3.54
CA GLY A 418 10.58 11.31 -2.35
C GLY A 418 9.13 10.85 -2.36
N ARG A 419 8.44 11.01 -1.22
CA ARG A 419 7.01 10.69 -1.07
C ARG A 419 6.64 9.31 -1.63
N ILE A 420 7.41 8.31 -1.20
CA ILE A 420 7.34 6.94 -1.73
C ILE A 420 6.21 6.20 -1.03
N HIS A 421 5.38 5.51 -1.80
CA HIS A 421 4.31 4.64 -1.35
C HIS A 421 4.36 3.31 -2.11
N HIS A 422 3.95 2.24 -1.44
CA HIS A 422 3.96 0.87 -1.95
C HIS A 422 2.59 0.24 -1.71
N THR A 423 1.85 -0.05 -2.79
CA THR A 423 0.50 -0.60 -2.65
C THR A 423 0.51 -2.07 -2.23
N GLN A 424 -0.58 -2.53 -1.64
CA GLN A 424 -0.78 -3.94 -1.32
C GLN A 424 -0.80 -4.80 -2.59
N MET A 425 -0.46 -6.08 -2.44
CA MET A 425 -0.56 -7.05 -3.52
C MET A 425 -2.02 -7.34 -3.84
N VAL A 426 -2.45 -7.00 -5.06
CA VAL A 426 -3.78 -7.27 -5.61
C VAL A 426 -3.61 -7.89 -6.98
N ASN A 427 -4.23 -9.06 -7.25
CA ASN A 427 -4.11 -9.75 -8.54
C ASN A 427 -2.65 -9.93 -9.02
N ASN A 428 -1.76 -10.26 -8.09
CA ASN A 428 -0.31 -10.38 -8.31
C ASN A 428 0.35 -9.09 -8.84
N GLN A 429 -0.23 -7.93 -8.57
CA GLN A 429 0.31 -6.61 -8.85
C GLN A 429 0.57 -5.87 -7.54
N SER A 430 1.68 -5.14 -7.51
CA SER A 430 1.97 -4.14 -6.49
C SER A 430 2.72 -2.98 -7.11
N VAL A 431 2.29 -1.76 -6.80
CA VAL A 431 2.72 -0.54 -7.46
C VAL A 431 3.55 0.31 -6.49
N ALA A 432 4.76 0.67 -6.92
CA ALA A 432 5.53 1.74 -6.32
C ALA A 432 5.08 3.08 -6.89
N VAL A 433 4.79 4.06 -6.04
CA VAL A 433 4.48 5.43 -6.44
C VAL A 433 5.41 6.40 -5.72
N PHE A 434 6.01 7.34 -6.44
CA PHE A 434 7.03 8.25 -5.88
C PHE A 434 7.08 9.58 -6.63
N VAL A 435 7.56 10.62 -5.96
CA VAL A 435 7.87 11.92 -6.57
C VAL A 435 9.33 11.91 -7.02
N GLU A 436 9.55 12.34 -8.26
CA GLU A 436 10.88 12.50 -8.84
C GLU A 436 10.95 13.75 -9.72
N GLN A 437 12.12 14.41 -9.71
CA GLN A 437 12.42 15.51 -10.61
C GLN A 437 13.31 15.05 -11.77
N LYS A 438 12.70 14.60 -12.87
CA LYS A 438 13.44 14.25 -14.09
C LYS A 438 13.84 15.48 -14.92
N SER A 439 12.88 16.38 -15.14
CA SER A 439 13.09 17.68 -15.79
C SER A 439 11.99 18.65 -15.34
N GLY A 440 12.34 19.94 -15.23
CA GLY A 440 11.38 20.94 -14.74
C GLY A 440 10.97 20.69 -13.29
N PRO A 441 9.72 21.00 -12.90
CA PRO A 441 9.18 20.69 -11.57
C PRO A 441 9.11 19.18 -11.29
N ALA A 442 9.21 18.78 -10.02
CA ALA A 442 9.05 17.39 -9.61
C ALA A 442 7.62 16.89 -9.87
N LYS A 443 7.49 15.65 -10.35
CA LYS A 443 6.20 15.01 -10.68
C LYS A 443 6.07 13.65 -10.03
N ALA A 444 4.85 13.15 -9.95
CA ALA A 444 4.57 11.80 -9.51
C ALA A 444 4.76 10.79 -10.66
N TYR A 445 5.40 9.67 -10.34
CA TYR A 445 5.62 8.53 -11.21
C TYR A 445 5.24 7.24 -10.48
N ALA A 446 4.95 6.21 -11.26
CA ALA A 446 4.60 4.90 -10.75
C ALA A 446 5.31 3.78 -11.53
N GLN A 447 5.51 2.64 -10.87
CA GLN A 447 6.11 1.45 -11.45
C GLN A 447 5.45 0.22 -10.85
N ASN A 448 4.98 -0.69 -11.70
CA ASN A 448 4.58 -2.01 -11.24
C ASN A 448 5.82 -2.83 -10.87
N ILE A 449 5.80 -3.41 -9.66
CA ILE A 449 6.90 -4.19 -9.09
C ILE A 449 6.77 -5.66 -9.49
N VAL A 450 5.55 -6.18 -9.41
CA VAL A 450 5.22 -7.56 -9.74
C VAL A 450 4.29 -7.53 -10.93
N ASP A 451 4.76 -8.04 -12.06
CA ASP A 451 3.87 -8.24 -13.19
C ASP A 451 3.02 -9.46 -12.89
N GLY A 452 1.79 -9.18 -12.46
CA GLY A 452 0.71 -10.13 -12.58
C GLY A 452 0.60 -10.48 -14.05
N GLU A 453 1.09 -11.66 -14.39
CA GLU A 453 0.52 -12.37 -15.51
C GLU A 453 -0.99 -12.27 -15.38
N VAL A 454 -1.63 -11.73 -16.42
CA VAL A 454 -3.07 -11.59 -16.46
C VAL A 454 -3.65 -13.00 -16.49
N VAL A 455 -3.92 -13.57 -15.31
CA VAL A 455 -4.63 -14.84 -15.15
C VAL A 455 -6.10 -14.58 -15.45
N LEU A 456 -6.45 -14.50 -16.73
CA LEU A 456 -7.82 -14.59 -17.20
C LEU A 456 -8.18 -16.05 -17.50
N SER A 457 -8.33 -16.85 -16.44
CA SER A 457 -9.31 -17.93 -16.45
C SER A 457 -9.93 -18.11 -15.07
N GLN A 458 -11.15 -17.60 -14.91
CA GLN A 458 -12.03 -18.04 -13.84
C GLN A 458 -12.26 -19.55 -13.97
N ASN A 459 -12.05 -20.26 -12.85
CA ASN A 459 -12.47 -21.64 -12.68
C ASN A 459 -13.99 -21.70 -12.48
N GLU A 460 -14.66 -22.62 -13.17
CA GLU A 460 -15.82 -23.31 -12.61
C GLU A 460 -15.31 -24.48 -11.74
N LEU A 461 -16.05 -24.77 -10.66
CA LEU A 461 -15.70 -25.75 -9.61
C LEU A 461 -15.47 -27.19 -10.12
N ASP A 462 -14.64 -27.92 -9.37
CA ASP A 462 -14.46 -29.39 -9.34
C ASP A 462 -14.06 -30.08 -10.65
N ALA A 463 -12.84 -29.83 -11.13
CA ALA A 463 -12.18 -30.70 -12.12
C ALA A 463 -10.93 -31.34 -11.51
N ALA A 464 -10.75 -32.66 -11.72
CA ALA A 464 -9.60 -33.43 -11.23
C ALA A 464 -8.23 -33.01 -11.84
N VAL A 465 -8.26 -32.22 -12.92
CA VAL A 465 -7.08 -31.61 -13.53
C VAL A 465 -7.01 -30.15 -13.09
N ASP A 466 -6.08 -29.85 -12.17
CA ASP A 466 -5.83 -28.50 -11.68
C ASP A 466 -4.42 -28.02 -12.05
N LEU A 467 -4.30 -27.59 -13.31
CA LEU A 467 -3.11 -26.94 -13.85
C LEU A 467 -3.36 -25.45 -14.02
N THR A 468 -2.35 -24.66 -13.71
CA THR A 468 -2.28 -23.22 -13.95
C THR A 468 -1.15 -22.97 -14.94
N PHE A 469 -1.41 -22.28 -16.04
CA PHE A 469 -0.40 -22.01 -17.06
C PHE A 469 0.11 -20.57 -16.97
N LEU A 470 1.40 -20.41 -17.22
CA LEU A 470 2.08 -19.13 -17.38
C LEU A 470 1.56 -18.45 -18.66
N ASN A 471 1.03 -17.23 -18.56
CA ASN A 471 0.32 -16.55 -19.65
C ASN A 471 0.48 -15.01 -19.62
N PRO A 472 0.92 -14.37 -20.72
CA PRO A 472 1.26 -14.93 -22.03
C PRO A 472 2.56 -15.73 -22.04
N PHE A 473 2.72 -16.58 -23.04
CA PHE A 473 3.93 -17.38 -23.23
C PHE A 473 4.72 -16.93 -24.47
N SER A 474 6.05 -16.98 -24.40
CA SER A 474 6.93 -16.56 -25.50
C SER A 474 7.71 -17.74 -26.08
N ARG A 475 8.68 -18.29 -25.35
CA ARG A 475 9.55 -19.38 -25.85
C ARG A 475 9.10 -20.77 -25.41
N GLN A 476 8.52 -20.87 -24.22
CA GLN A 476 8.09 -22.12 -23.61
C GLN A 476 6.77 -21.89 -22.89
N ILE A 477 5.98 -22.95 -22.75
CA ILE A 477 4.77 -22.95 -21.93
C ILE A 477 5.17 -23.52 -20.57
N ASN A 478 4.91 -22.76 -19.51
CA ASN A 478 5.17 -23.18 -18.13
C ASN A 478 3.85 -23.38 -17.40
N THR A 479 3.88 -24.21 -16.35
CA THR A 479 2.68 -24.48 -15.56
C THR A 479 3.04 -24.81 -14.11
N THR A 480 2.14 -24.46 -13.19
CA THR A 480 2.14 -24.87 -11.78
C THR A 480 0.82 -25.60 -11.48
N GLY A 481 0.78 -26.40 -10.41
CA GLY A 481 -0.44 -27.13 -9.99
C GLY A 481 -0.24 -28.64 -9.86
N THR A 482 -1.29 -29.33 -9.42
CA THR A 482 -1.32 -30.79 -9.23
C THR A 482 -2.38 -31.41 -10.13
N GLY A 483 -2.00 -32.43 -10.89
CA GLY A 483 -2.93 -33.23 -11.69
C GLY A 483 -2.72 -34.72 -11.48
N VAL A 484 -3.81 -35.49 -11.57
CA VAL A 484 -3.78 -36.94 -11.78
C VAL A 484 -2.94 -37.25 -13.03
N ASP A 485 -2.37 -38.46 -13.13
CA ASP A 485 -1.62 -38.95 -14.29
C ASP A 485 -2.21 -38.44 -15.62
N ILE A 486 -1.49 -37.56 -16.32
CA ILE A 486 -1.99 -36.92 -17.55
C ILE A 486 -1.92 -37.93 -18.69
N LEU A 487 -3.06 -38.20 -19.34
CA LEU A 487 -3.16 -39.12 -20.48
C LEU A 487 -2.82 -38.45 -21.80
N SER A 488 -3.23 -37.20 -21.97
CA SER A 488 -2.92 -36.43 -23.18
C SER A 488 -3.03 -34.94 -23.00
N VAL A 489 -2.20 -34.20 -23.73
CA VAL A 489 -2.26 -32.76 -23.91
C VAL A 489 -2.28 -32.42 -25.40
N GLN A 490 -3.22 -31.59 -25.82
CA GLN A 490 -3.39 -31.11 -27.19
C GLN A 490 -3.38 -29.59 -27.21
N VAL A 491 -2.73 -28.98 -28.19
CA VAL A 491 -2.78 -27.53 -28.39
C VAL A 491 -3.41 -27.21 -29.75
N PHE A 492 -4.32 -26.24 -29.74
CA PHE A 492 -5.02 -25.73 -30.91
C PHE A 492 -4.72 -24.25 -31.09
N ASP A 493 -4.59 -23.80 -32.34
CA ASP A 493 -4.53 -22.38 -32.65
C ASP A 493 -5.92 -21.72 -32.63
N ALA A 494 -5.95 -20.40 -32.86
CA ALA A 494 -7.20 -19.61 -32.89
C ALA A 494 -8.20 -20.05 -33.98
N GLN A 495 -7.75 -20.80 -35.00
CA GLN A 495 -8.60 -21.35 -36.06
C GLN A 495 -9.09 -22.77 -35.73
N GLY A 496 -8.74 -23.30 -34.57
CA GLY A 496 -9.09 -24.66 -34.13
C GLY A 496 -8.24 -25.76 -34.77
N ARG A 497 -7.12 -25.41 -35.43
CA ARG A 497 -6.19 -26.42 -35.96
C ARG A 497 -5.32 -26.94 -34.83
N GLN A 498 -5.22 -28.26 -34.70
CA GLN A 498 -4.32 -28.88 -33.73
C GLN A 498 -2.87 -28.73 -34.20
N ILE A 499 -2.02 -28.12 -33.38
CA ILE A 499 -0.61 -27.85 -33.67
C ILE A 499 0.34 -28.66 -32.79
N PHE A 500 -0.15 -29.19 -31.68
CA PHE A 500 0.61 -30.04 -30.77
C PHE A 500 -0.28 -31.13 -30.18
N ASN A 501 0.29 -32.32 -29.96
CA ASN A 501 -0.35 -33.42 -29.27
C ASN A 501 0.71 -34.32 -28.64
N SER A 502 0.56 -34.64 -27.36
CA SER A 502 1.42 -35.56 -26.63
C SER A 502 0.63 -36.31 -25.57
N THR A 503 1.14 -37.48 -25.17
CA THR A 503 0.65 -38.24 -24.02
C THR A 503 1.32 -37.83 -22.70
N GLN A 504 2.30 -36.93 -22.73
CA GLN A 504 3.02 -36.45 -21.54
C GLN A 504 3.04 -34.92 -21.51
N LEU A 505 2.63 -34.32 -20.40
CA LEU A 505 2.67 -32.86 -20.24
C LEU A 505 4.09 -32.31 -20.35
N SER A 506 5.10 -33.02 -19.84
CA SER A 506 6.50 -32.62 -19.89
C SER A 506 7.01 -32.36 -21.31
N GLU A 507 6.49 -33.06 -22.32
CA GLU A 507 6.88 -32.83 -23.72
C GLU A 507 6.38 -31.47 -24.23
N LEU A 508 5.21 -31.01 -23.78
CA LEU A 508 4.74 -29.64 -24.09
C LEU A 508 5.65 -28.61 -23.40
N LEU A 509 5.96 -28.81 -22.14
CA LEU A 509 6.72 -27.86 -21.32
C LEU A 509 8.19 -27.72 -21.78
N GLN A 510 8.76 -28.80 -22.32
CA GLN A 510 10.12 -28.80 -22.87
C GLN A 510 10.20 -28.31 -24.32
N ASN A 511 9.06 -28.15 -25.01
CA ASN A 511 9.04 -27.76 -26.41
C ASN A 511 9.37 -26.27 -26.59
N ASP A 512 10.29 -25.96 -27.50
CA ASP A 512 10.55 -24.58 -27.91
C ASP A 512 9.47 -24.12 -28.90
N VAL A 513 8.51 -23.35 -28.39
CA VAL A 513 7.35 -22.86 -29.15
C VAL A 513 7.60 -21.49 -29.78
N SER A 514 8.85 -20.99 -29.82
CA SER A 514 9.19 -19.69 -30.44
C SER A 514 8.74 -19.57 -31.90
N HIS A 515 8.61 -20.69 -32.60
CA HIS A 515 8.17 -20.74 -34.00
C HIS A 515 6.65 -20.61 -34.20
N TRP A 516 5.86 -20.63 -33.14
CA TRP A 516 4.41 -20.41 -33.21
C TRP A 516 4.11 -18.93 -33.50
N ALA A 517 3.01 -18.63 -34.19
CA ALA A 517 2.64 -17.24 -34.45
C ALA A 517 2.05 -16.59 -33.20
N SER A 518 2.32 -15.31 -32.94
CA SER A 518 1.65 -14.57 -31.87
C SER A 518 0.13 -14.65 -32.02
N GLY A 519 -0.60 -14.81 -30.91
CA GLY A 519 -2.05 -14.97 -30.94
C GLY A 519 -2.62 -15.94 -29.91
N LEU A 520 -3.89 -16.30 -30.08
CA LEU A 520 -4.64 -17.12 -29.14
C LEU A 520 -4.44 -18.62 -29.39
N TYR A 521 -4.23 -19.37 -28.31
CA TYR A 521 -4.08 -20.81 -28.29
C TYR A 521 -5.01 -21.44 -27.24
N TYR A 522 -5.44 -22.68 -27.51
CA TYR A 522 -6.24 -23.48 -26.59
C TYR A 522 -5.50 -24.76 -26.25
N ILE A 523 -5.30 -25.03 -24.96
CA ILE A 523 -4.66 -26.26 -24.50
C ILE A 523 -5.73 -27.15 -23.88
N LYS A 524 -5.96 -28.31 -24.47
CA LYS A 524 -6.85 -29.33 -23.94
C LYS A 524 -6.04 -30.39 -23.23
N VAL A 525 -6.32 -30.62 -21.95
CA VAL A 525 -5.67 -31.64 -21.11
C VAL A 525 -6.69 -32.70 -20.74
N THR A 526 -6.29 -33.97 -20.82
CA THR A 526 -7.10 -35.12 -20.39
C THR A 526 -6.38 -35.83 -19.24
N GLY A 527 -7.02 -35.90 -18.08
CA GLY A 527 -6.51 -36.59 -16.89
C GLY A 527 -6.71 -38.10 -16.92
N GLY A 528 -6.05 -38.82 -16.01
CA GLY A 528 -6.09 -40.29 -15.87
C GLY A 528 -7.48 -40.87 -15.61
N ASP A 529 -8.36 -40.06 -15.01
CA ASP A 529 -9.76 -40.35 -14.78
C ASP A 529 -10.67 -40.04 -16.00
N LEU A 530 -10.07 -39.71 -17.15
CA LEU A 530 -10.72 -39.27 -18.38
C LEU A 530 -11.40 -37.90 -18.31
N SER A 531 -11.21 -37.14 -17.22
CA SER A 531 -11.65 -35.74 -17.16
C SER A 531 -10.92 -34.91 -18.22
N GLN A 532 -11.61 -33.95 -18.83
CA GLN A 532 -11.04 -33.06 -19.84
C GLN A 532 -11.20 -31.60 -19.41
N LYS A 533 -10.11 -30.83 -19.51
CA LYS A 533 -10.11 -29.39 -19.23
C LYS A 533 -9.45 -28.66 -20.39
N THR A 534 -9.98 -27.49 -20.75
CA THR A 534 -9.43 -26.63 -21.80
C THR A 534 -8.99 -25.30 -21.20
N TYR A 535 -7.76 -24.93 -21.48
CA TYR A 535 -7.12 -23.68 -21.08
C TYR A 535 -6.97 -22.77 -22.28
N ARG A 536 -7.01 -21.46 -22.03
CA ARG A 536 -6.85 -20.43 -23.06
C ARG A 536 -5.59 -19.64 -22.77
N LEU A 537 -4.68 -19.59 -23.73
CA LEU A 537 -3.36 -18.97 -23.60
C LEU A 537 -3.10 -18.02 -24.76
N ILE A 538 -2.31 -16.99 -24.51
CA ILE A 538 -1.90 -15.96 -25.46
C ILE A 538 -0.39 -16.11 -25.68
N LYS A 539 0.02 -16.11 -26.94
CA LYS A 539 1.42 -16.02 -27.34
C LYS A 539 1.78 -14.60 -27.72
N GLU A 540 2.84 -14.07 -27.12
CA GLU A 540 3.48 -12.80 -27.50
C GLU A 540 4.28 -12.91 -28.80
#